data_AF-A0A974SS94-F1
#
_entry.id   AF-A0A974SS94-F1
#
_cell.length_a   1.000
_cell.length_b   1.000
_cell.length_c   1.000
_cell.angle_alpha   90.00
_cell.angle_beta   90.00
_cell.angle_gamma   90.00
#
_symmetry.space_group_name_H-M   'P 1'
#
loop_
_entity.id
_entity.type
_entity.pdbx_description
1 polymer ?
#
loop_
_entity_poly.entity_id
_entity_poly.type
_entity_poly.pdbx_seq_one_letter_code
_entity_poly.pdbx_strand_id
1 'polypeptide(L)'
;MSYQVLARKWRPKSFATLVGQEHVVRALTHALSEQRLHHAYLFTGTRGVGKTTIARILAKSLNCEVGISASPCGVCSACAEIDSGRFVDLLEVDAATNTRVDEMRQLLENAVYAPTRGRYKVYVIDEVHMLSNSAFNAMLKTLEEPPEHVKFILATTDPQKIPVTVLSRCLQFNLKQMQPAAISGHLSRILDSEAIPYEPGALNLLARSAAGSMRDALSLLDQAIAHGSGKVEEGQVRDMLGTVDLDYLFSLLDALLAGDAATLLGVADDMAGRSLSFDAALQELATLLTRIQVAQLAPQAIADDLPERARLLDLAARMDPEFVQLAYQIAVHGRQELALAPDDYAGFVMTVLRLHAFRPESGDAMPTPAANKASRTSPQARAPEAVYRAEPAALVAAPGERQAAPRAAVPTDTPVAAPAVTPAAAPAAAPRPLPTAAGDDDWHRLLPELKLSGMARELAQHCELRTVDATQVSLRLAPVHRHLQMKPAQDKLQQALSEHFGRPLVVRIELADTEGATPAANAQRAREERQEKAVAAIEQDGFVREVIEMFDAQLIESSIKPI
;
A
#
# COMPACT_ATOMS: atom_id res chain seq x y z
N MET A 1 6.66 25.78 25.48
CA MET A 1 7.40 25.52 24.23
C MET A 1 6.78 24.32 23.56
N SER A 2 6.36 24.41 22.30
CA SER A 2 5.76 23.25 21.60
C SER A 2 6.83 22.16 21.45
N TYR A 3 6.60 20.99 22.05
CA TYR A 3 7.45 19.81 21.86
C TYR A 3 7.53 19.52 20.36
N GLN A 4 8.74 19.60 19.80
CA GLN A 4 8.99 19.36 18.39
C GLN A 4 9.69 18.01 18.27
N VAL A 5 9.05 17.06 17.59
CA VAL A 5 9.56 15.71 17.28
C VAL A 5 11.02 15.79 16.79
N LEU A 6 11.89 14.93 17.31
CA LEU A 6 13.33 14.92 17.00
C LEU A 6 13.57 14.83 15.49
N ALA A 7 12.78 14.01 14.79
CA ALA A 7 12.82 13.87 13.34
C ALA A 7 12.67 15.21 12.57
N ARG A 8 11.97 16.19 13.17
CA ARG A 8 11.83 17.54 12.59
C ARG A 8 12.90 18.50 13.11
N LYS A 9 13.26 18.42 14.40
CA LYS A 9 14.28 19.28 15.03
C LYS A 9 15.68 19.03 14.43
N TRP A 10 16.04 17.76 14.26
CA TRP A 10 17.34 17.29 13.78
C TRP A 10 17.40 17.05 12.27
N ARG A 11 16.39 17.52 11.52
CA ARG A 11 16.41 17.41 10.06
C ARG A 11 17.64 18.14 9.51
N PRO A 12 18.51 17.47 8.73
CA PRO A 12 19.72 18.08 8.19
C PRO A 12 19.43 19.38 7.43
N LYS A 13 20.19 20.43 7.74
CA LYS A 13 20.03 21.77 7.13
C LYS A 13 21.03 22.05 6.01
N SER A 14 22.13 21.31 5.95
CA SER A 14 23.17 21.43 4.94
C SER A 14 23.68 20.06 4.51
N PHE A 15 24.34 19.98 3.35
CA PHE A 15 24.91 18.72 2.86
C PHE A 15 25.97 18.14 3.82
N ALA A 16 26.67 18.98 4.58
CA ALA A 16 27.67 18.54 5.57
C ALA A 16 27.06 17.80 6.78
N THR A 17 25.79 18.07 7.09
CA THR A 17 25.07 17.43 8.21
C THR A 17 24.32 16.17 7.80
N LEU A 18 24.36 15.80 6.52
CA LEU A 18 23.71 14.60 6.01
C LEU A 18 24.58 13.37 6.30
N VAL A 19 23.97 12.27 6.73
CA VAL A 19 24.66 11.04 7.10
C VAL A 19 24.47 9.98 6.01
N GLY A 20 25.56 9.32 5.58
CA GLY A 20 25.52 8.09 4.80
C GLY A 20 25.21 8.23 3.30
N GLN A 21 25.23 9.45 2.75
CA GLN A 21 24.97 9.72 1.33
C GLN A 21 26.11 10.50 0.66
N GLU A 22 27.36 10.12 0.97
CA GLU A 22 28.57 10.85 0.59
C GLU A 22 28.70 10.99 -0.95
N HIS A 23 28.30 9.96 -1.71
CA HIS A 23 28.36 9.99 -3.17
C HIS A 23 27.40 11.01 -3.77
N VAL A 24 26.16 11.10 -3.26
CA VAL A 24 25.17 12.09 -3.71
C VAL A 24 25.61 13.49 -3.33
N VAL A 25 26.05 13.67 -2.08
CA VAL A 25 26.55 14.97 -1.58
C VAL A 25 27.71 15.47 -2.42
N ARG A 26 28.69 14.62 -2.73
CA ARG A 26 29.85 15.00 -3.54
C ARG A 26 29.44 15.44 -4.95
N ALA A 27 28.55 14.69 -5.59
CA ALA A 27 28.06 15.01 -6.94
C ALA A 27 27.25 16.32 -6.99
N LEU A 28 26.35 16.54 -6.02
CA LEU A 28 25.58 17.79 -5.92
C LEU A 28 26.48 18.98 -5.59
N THR A 29 27.46 18.80 -4.70
CA THR A 29 28.43 19.86 -4.36
C THR A 29 29.19 20.31 -5.61
N HIS A 30 29.67 19.36 -6.41
CA HIS A 30 30.38 19.62 -7.67
C HIS A 30 29.49 20.34 -8.69
N ALA A 31 28.26 19.87 -8.89
CA ALA A 31 27.30 20.50 -9.80
C ALA A 31 26.98 21.95 -9.42
N LEU A 32 26.88 22.23 -8.11
CA LEU A 32 26.67 23.58 -7.59
C LEU A 32 27.90 24.47 -7.74
N SER A 33 29.11 23.95 -7.48
CA SER A 33 30.35 24.73 -7.62
C SER A 33 30.70 25.08 -9.07
N GLU A 34 30.44 24.15 -9.99
CA GLU A 34 30.66 24.37 -11.42
C GLU A 34 29.48 25.06 -12.13
N GLN A 35 28.39 25.36 -11.40
CA GLN A 35 27.14 25.89 -11.95
C GLN A 35 26.54 25.03 -13.09
N ARG A 36 26.83 23.72 -13.10
CA ARG A 36 26.26 22.74 -14.05
C ARG A 36 24.94 22.22 -13.52
N LEU A 37 23.94 23.10 -13.45
CA LEU A 37 22.64 22.82 -12.84
C LEU A 37 21.70 22.15 -13.84
N HIS A 38 21.36 20.89 -13.60
CA HIS A 38 20.35 20.18 -14.38
C HIS A 38 18.96 20.82 -14.17
N HIS A 39 18.05 20.67 -15.14
CA HIS A 39 16.68 21.17 -15.00
C HIS A 39 15.80 20.24 -14.15
N ALA A 40 16.11 18.94 -14.12
CA ALA A 40 15.39 17.94 -13.34
C ALA A 40 16.32 16.96 -12.61
N TYR A 41 16.05 16.73 -11.32
CA TYR A 41 16.76 15.80 -10.46
C TYR A 41 15.80 14.70 -10.01
N LEU A 42 16.21 13.44 -10.03
CA LEU A 42 15.43 12.32 -9.52
C LEU A 42 16.18 11.63 -8.38
N PHE A 43 15.61 11.67 -7.17
CA PHE A 43 16.10 10.96 -6.00
C PHE A 43 15.32 9.66 -5.80
N THR A 44 16.02 8.53 -5.87
CA THR A 44 15.46 7.19 -5.66
C THR A 44 15.98 6.61 -4.35
N GLY A 45 15.21 5.75 -3.70
CA GLY A 45 15.63 5.04 -2.48
C GLY A 45 14.46 4.76 -1.54
N THR A 46 14.68 3.92 -0.53
CA THR A 46 13.62 3.52 0.42
C THR A 46 13.07 4.72 1.20
N ARG A 47 11.95 4.53 1.90
CA ARG A 47 11.36 5.58 2.73
C ARG A 47 12.35 6.02 3.81
N GLY A 48 12.40 7.32 4.09
CA GLY A 48 13.16 7.86 5.24
C GLY A 48 14.69 7.90 5.12
N VAL A 49 15.28 7.53 3.98
CA VAL A 49 16.73 7.67 3.70
C VAL A 49 17.19 9.12 3.44
N GLY A 50 16.26 10.07 3.32
CA GLY A 50 16.57 11.51 3.22
C GLY A 50 16.24 12.19 1.89
N LYS A 51 15.50 11.56 0.97
CA LYS A 51 15.14 12.13 -0.36
C LYS A 51 14.62 13.58 -0.29
N THR A 52 13.53 13.80 0.44
CA THR A 52 12.90 15.14 0.61
C THR A 52 13.81 16.11 1.38
N THR A 53 14.68 15.60 2.25
CA THR A 53 15.66 16.44 2.98
C THR A 53 16.73 16.97 2.02
N ILE A 54 17.30 16.10 1.16
CA ILE A 54 18.23 16.52 0.11
C ILE A 54 17.56 17.51 -0.85
N ALA A 55 16.31 17.27 -1.23
CA ALA A 55 15.54 18.19 -2.08
C ALA A 55 15.46 19.60 -1.50
N ARG A 56 15.14 19.73 -0.20
CA ARG A 56 15.10 21.02 0.50
C ARG A 56 16.48 21.68 0.63
N ILE A 57 17.54 20.90 0.87
CA ILE A 57 18.91 21.44 0.91
C ILE A 57 19.33 21.96 -0.47
N LEU A 58 18.98 21.25 -1.55
CA LEU A 58 19.23 21.69 -2.91
C LEU A 58 18.44 22.96 -3.24
N ALA A 59 17.16 23.03 -2.87
CA ALA A 59 16.35 24.24 -3.03
C ALA A 59 16.96 25.45 -2.30
N LYS A 60 17.45 25.26 -1.06
CA LYS A 60 18.20 26.30 -0.33
C LYS A 60 19.48 26.72 -1.05
N SER A 61 20.22 25.75 -1.56
CA SER A 61 21.48 25.98 -2.29
C SER A 61 21.27 26.79 -3.57
N LEU A 62 20.12 26.60 -4.23
CA LEU A 62 19.75 27.32 -5.46
C LEU A 62 19.22 28.73 -5.18
N ASN A 63 18.45 28.92 -4.10
CA ASN A 63 17.75 30.17 -3.79
C ASN A 63 18.38 30.99 -2.65
N CYS A 64 19.56 30.63 -2.18
CA CYS A 64 20.29 31.40 -1.18
C CYS A 64 20.62 32.82 -1.70
N GLU A 65 20.34 33.84 -0.89
CA GLU A 65 20.62 35.24 -1.23
C GLU A 65 22.11 35.51 -1.44
N VAL A 66 22.98 34.84 -0.67
CA VAL A 66 24.45 34.93 -0.77
C VAL A 66 24.96 34.44 -2.14
N GLY A 67 24.21 33.57 -2.81
CA GLY A 67 24.56 32.99 -4.10
C GLY A 67 24.35 31.48 -4.15
N ILE A 68 24.47 30.93 -5.35
CA ILE A 68 24.36 29.49 -5.58
C ILE A 68 25.61 28.82 -5.04
N SER A 69 25.46 27.96 -4.03
CA SER A 69 26.58 27.27 -3.39
C SER A 69 26.14 25.97 -2.73
N ALA A 70 27.07 25.04 -2.54
CA ALA A 70 26.83 23.80 -1.79
C ALA A 70 26.69 24.03 -0.27
N SER A 71 27.01 25.22 0.21
CA SER A 71 26.97 25.61 1.62
C SER A 71 25.98 26.77 1.80
N PRO A 72 24.66 26.51 1.75
CA PRO A 72 23.67 27.56 1.97
C PRO A 72 23.86 28.18 3.36
N CYS A 73 23.70 29.50 3.45
CA CYS A 73 24.03 30.23 4.69
C CYS A 73 23.14 29.85 5.89
N GLY A 74 21.93 29.37 5.64
CA GLY A 74 20.98 28.95 6.70
C GLY A 74 20.32 30.10 7.46
N VAL A 75 20.74 31.35 7.24
CA VAL A 75 20.29 32.53 8.02
C VAL A 75 19.53 33.58 7.20
N CYS A 76 19.64 33.57 5.86
CA CYS A 76 18.90 34.50 5.01
C CYS A 76 17.40 34.17 4.96
N SER A 77 16.60 35.12 4.50
CA SER A 77 15.14 34.98 4.49
C SER A 77 14.68 33.77 3.66
N ALA A 78 15.31 33.56 2.49
CA ALA A 78 15.05 32.39 1.65
C ALA A 78 15.38 31.07 2.37
N CYS A 79 16.56 30.96 3.01
CA CYS A 79 16.94 29.73 3.72
C CYS A 79 16.01 29.44 4.91
N ALA A 80 15.68 30.45 5.71
CA ALA A 80 14.80 30.29 6.87
C ALA A 80 13.37 29.89 6.46
N GLU A 81 12.84 30.51 5.41
CA GLU A 81 11.50 30.19 4.91
C GLU A 81 11.42 28.79 4.29
N ILE A 82 12.45 28.35 3.56
CA ILE A 82 12.51 26.99 3.01
C ILE A 82 12.52 25.95 4.14
N ASP A 83 13.29 26.18 5.21
CA ASP A 83 13.31 25.30 6.39
C ASP A 83 11.96 25.25 7.09
N SER A 84 11.25 26.37 7.14
CA SER A 84 9.89 26.44 7.70
C SER A 84 8.79 25.90 6.76
N GLY A 85 9.12 25.65 5.49
CA GLY A 85 8.18 25.21 4.45
C GLY A 85 7.22 26.29 3.95
N ARG A 86 7.61 27.57 3.99
CA ARG A 86 6.75 28.72 3.61
C ARG A 86 7.31 29.56 2.45
N PHE A 87 8.36 29.07 1.79
CA PHE A 87 8.99 29.81 0.72
C PHE A 87 8.14 29.75 -0.56
N VAL A 88 7.76 30.92 -1.08
CA VAL A 88 6.78 31.06 -2.17
C VAL A 88 7.20 30.35 -3.46
N ASP A 89 8.50 30.38 -3.78
CA ASP A 89 9.03 29.77 -5.01
C ASP A 89 9.49 28.31 -4.80
N LEU A 90 9.15 27.69 -3.67
CA LEU A 90 9.32 26.25 -3.43
C LEU A 90 7.95 25.61 -3.27
N LEU A 91 7.52 24.87 -4.28
CA LEU A 91 6.28 24.12 -4.24
C LEU A 91 6.61 22.66 -3.90
N GLU A 92 6.19 22.21 -2.72
CA GLU A 92 6.27 20.81 -2.32
C GLU A 92 4.92 20.14 -2.50
N VAL A 93 4.88 19.11 -3.33
CA VAL A 93 3.68 18.34 -3.64
C VAL A 93 3.96 16.88 -3.30
N ASP A 94 3.07 16.28 -2.51
CA ASP A 94 3.07 14.83 -2.28
C ASP A 94 2.04 14.18 -3.20
N ALA A 95 2.53 13.39 -4.16
CA ALA A 95 1.68 12.74 -5.16
C ALA A 95 0.75 11.67 -4.55
N ALA A 96 1.06 11.14 -3.37
CA ALA A 96 0.21 10.15 -2.70
C ALA A 96 -1.05 10.78 -2.10
N THR A 97 -1.00 12.06 -1.69
CA THR A 97 -2.11 12.75 -1.04
C THR A 97 -2.88 13.67 -1.99
N ASN A 98 -2.21 14.28 -2.96
CA ASN A 98 -2.84 15.15 -3.96
C ASN A 98 -3.28 14.38 -5.22
N THR A 99 -4.20 13.44 -5.03
CA THR A 99 -4.74 12.56 -6.09
C THR A 99 -5.75 13.24 -7.02
N ARG A 100 -6.08 14.53 -6.81
CA ARG A 100 -6.88 15.28 -7.78
C ARG A 100 -6.01 15.58 -9.00
N VAL A 101 -6.14 14.71 -10.00
CA VAL A 101 -5.44 14.74 -11.30
C VAL A 101 -5.39 16.15 -11.92
N ASP A 102 -6.41 16.97 -11.68
CA ASP A 102 -6.51 18.32 -12.22
C ASP A 102 -5.62 19.36 -11.52
N GLU A 103 -5.36 19.22 -10.21
CA GLU A 103 -4.57 20.20 -9.46
C GLU A 103 -3.09 20.13 -9.86
N MET A 104 -2.55 18.92 -10.02
CA MET A 104 -1.14 18.76 -10.39
C MET A 104 -0.85 19.27 -11.80
N ARG A 105 -1.78 19.04 -12.73
CA ARG A 105 -1.67 19.55 -14.10
C ARG A 105 -1.65 21.07 -14.11
N GLN A 106 -2.57 21.72 -13.39
CA GLN A 106 -2.61 23.18 -13.29
C GLN A 106 -1.33 23.75 -12.67
N LEU A 107 -0.77 23.10 -11.65
CA LEU A 107 0.48 23.53 -11.03
C LEU A 107 1.68 23.48 -12.00
N LEU A 108 1.73 22.47 -12.87
CA LEU A 108 2.74 22.32 -13.91
C LEU A 108 2.54 23.32 -15.05
N GLU A 109 1.31 23.60 -15.46
CA GLU A 109 0.99 24.65 -16.45
C GLU A 109 1.42 26.03 -15.94
N ASN A 110 1.31 26.28 -14.63
CA ASN A 110 1.80 27.49 -13.96
C ASN A 110 3.34 27.54 -13.77
N ALA A 111 4.08 26.52 -14.20
CA ALA A 111 5.55 26.51 -14.11
C ALA A 111 6.22 27.50 -15.07
N VAL A 112 5.54 27.88 -16.15
CA VAL A 112 6.07 28.82 -17.16
C VAL A 112 6.36 30.21 -16.57
N TYR A 113 5.64 30.61 -15.52
CA TYR A 113 5.80 31.92 -14.90
C TYR A 113 7.10 32.04 -14.09
N ALA A 114 7.72 33.22 -14.17
CA ALA A 114 8.95 33.57 -13.45
C ALA A 114 8.77 33.47 -11.91
N PRO A 115 9.86 33.21 -11.16
CA PRO A 115 9.84 33.21 -9.69
C PRO A 115 9.53 34.62 -9.15
N THR A 116 8.92 34.68 -7.97
CA THR A 116 8.50 35.94 -7.34
C THR A 116 9.63 36.60 -6.56
N ARG A 117 10.42 35.80 -5.82
CA ARG A 117 11.52 36.30 -4.96
C ARG A 117 12.82 35.53 -5.15
N GLY A 118 12.74 34.24 -5.44
CA GLY A 118 13.89 33.35 -5.64
C GLY A 118 14.56 33.53 -7.00
N ARG A 119 15.74 32.93 -7.14
CA ARG A 119 16.44 32.80 -8.44
C ARG A 119 15.78 31.74 -9.30
N TYR A 120 15.30 30.67 -8.66
CA TYR A 120 14.64 29.54 -9.29
C TYR A 120 13.30 29.24 -8.62
N LYS A 121 12.32 28.87 -9.44
CA LYS A 121 11.08 28.24 -9.01
C LYS A 121 11.30 26.74 -8.94
N VAL A 122 11.30 26.19 -7.74
CA VAL A 122 11.65 24.80 -7.47
C VAL A 122 10.39 23.99 -7.17
N TYR A 123 10.16 22.94 -7.95
CA TYR A 123 9.08 21.99 -7.75
C TYR A 123 9.63 20.70 -7.14
N VAL A 124 9.27 20.40 -5.89
CA VAL A 124 9.59 19.14 -5.23
C VAL A 124 8.36 18.25 -5.27
N ILE A 125 8.46 17.13 -5.98
CA ILE A 125 7.37 16.15 -6.10
C ILE A 125 7.80 14.88 -5.37
N ASP A 126 7.21 14.61 -4.22
CA ASP A 126 7.44 13.39 -3.44
C ASP A 126 6.52 12.26 -3.91
N GLU A 127 7.02 11.03 -3.81
CA GLU A 127 6.39 9.82 -4.33
C GLU A 127 5.84 9.95 -5.77
N VAL A 128 6.64 10.52 -6.68
CA VAL A 128 6.24 10.85 -8.06
C VAL A 128 5.65 9.66 -8.84
N HIS A 129 5.99 8.42 -8.46
CA HIS A 129 5.41 7.21 -9.06
C HIS A 129 3.91 7.04 -8.83
N MET A 130 3.32 7.79 -7.89
CA MET A 130 1.88 7.83 -7.61
C MET A 130 1.12 8.79 -8.55
N LEU A 131 1.82 9.55 -9.40
CA LEU A 131 1.18 10.42 -10.38
C LEU A 131 0.42 9.62 -11.44
N SER A 132 -0.68 10.20 -11.93
CA SER A 132 -1.42 9.66 -13.06
C SER A 132 -0.65 9.82 -14.37
N ASN A 133 -0.95 8.97 -15.35
CA ASN A 133 -0.37 9.07 -16.70
C ASN A 133 -0.59 10.43 -17.36
N SER A 134 -1.74 11.07 -17.12
CA SER A 134 -2.03 12.40 -17.64
C SER A 134 -1.13 13.48 -17.01
N ALA A 135 -0.84 13.38 -15.71
CA ALA A 135 0.08 14.27 -15.02
C ALA A 135 1.53 14.09 -15.52
N PHE A 136 1.97 12.85 -15.74
CA PHE A 136 3.27 12.57 -16.37
C PHE A 136 3.38 13.20 -17.76
N ASN A 137 2.35 13.08 -18.60
CA ASN A 137 2.35 13.68 -19.94
C ASN A 137 2.37 15.21 -19.91
N ALA A 138 1.70 15.84 -18.94
CA ALA A 138 1.78 17.29 -18.74
C ALA A 138 3.21 17.71 -18.35
N MET A 139 3.85 16.95 -17.47
CA MET A 139 5.23 17.21 -17.03
C MET A 139 6.25 17.02 -18.17
N LEU A 140 6.04 16.04 -19.07
CA LEU A 140 6.94 15.79 -20.20
C LEU A 140 7.12 17.02 -21.09
N LYS A 141 6.04 17.79 -21.35
CA LYS A 141 6.12 19.02 -22.14
C LYS A 141 7.08 20.03 -21.52
N THR A 142 7.03 20.20 -20.21
CA THR A 142 7.91 21.13 -19.48
C THR A 142 9.30 20.56 -19.25
N LEU A 143 9.47 19.24 -19.19
CA LEU A 143 10.79 18.60 -19.08
C LEU A 143 11.56 18.58 -20.41
N GLU A 144 10.86 18.58 -21.55
CA GLU A 144 11.47 18.68 -22.88
C GLU A 144 11.98 20.08 -23.18
N GLU A 145 11.20 21.10 -22.84
CA GLU A 145 11.56 22.51 -23.02
C GLU A 145 11.45 23.27 -21.67
N PRO A 146 12.39 23.04 -20.73
CA PRO A 146 12.31 23.63 -19.40
C PRO A 146 12.65 25.13 -19.45
N PRO A 147 11.83 26.00 -18.84
CA PRO A 147 12.22 27.39 -18.64
C PRO A 147 13.48 27.48 -17.77
N GLU A 148 14.37 28.44 -18.07
CA GLU A 148 15.67 28.57 -17.40
C GLU A 148 15.57 28.74 -15.87
N HIS A 149 14.48 29.36 -15.41
CA HIS A 149 14.20 29.64 -14.00
C HIS A 149 13.47 28.50 -13.27
N VAL A 150 13.16 27.37 -13.92
CA VAL A 150 12.44 26.25 -13.31
C VAL A 150 13.40 25.10 -13.00
N LYS A 151 13.24 24.50 -11.82
CA LYS A 151 13.98 23.29 -11.42
C LYS A 151 13.01 22.26 -10.84
N PHE A 152 13.05 21.05 -11.37
CA PHE A 152 12.29 19.91 -10.85
C PHE A 152 13.15 19.04 -9.94
N ILE A 153 12.59 18.64 -8.81
CA ILE A 153 13.18 17.67 -7.90
C ILE A 153 12.13 16.60 -7.63
N LEU A 154 12.33 15.44 -8.22
CA LEU A 154 11.45 14.29 -8.11
C LEU A 154 12.02 13.33 -7.05
N ALA A 155 11.15 12.75 -6.22
CA ALA A 155 11.51 11.70 -5.29
C ALA A 155 10.58 10.50 -5.45
N THR A 156 11.13 9.28 -5.35
CA THR A 156 10.35 8.04 -5.42
C THR A 156 10.97 6.94 -4.57
N THR A 157 10.14 6.05 -4.00
CA THR A 157 10.58 4.74 -3.52
C THR A 157 10.68 3.68 -4.60
N ASP A 158 9.97 3.86 -5.72
CA ASP A 158 9.87 2.87 -6.79
C ASP A 158 10.15 3.53 -8.15
N PRO A 159 11.39 3.44 -8.66
CA PRO A 159 11.74 4.01 -9.96
C PRO A 159 11.19 3.24 -11.15
N GLN A 160 10.81 1.96 -10.98
CA GLN A 160 10.36 1.11 -12.10
C GLN A 160 8.96 1.52 -12.60
N LYS A 161 8.16 2.13 -11.73
CA LYS A 161 6.85 2.68 -12.08
C LYS A 161 6.91 4.01 -12.83
N ILE A 162 8.08 4.64 -12.92
CA ILE A 162 8.24 5.91 -13.63
C ILE A 162 8.47 5.63 -15.12
N PRO A 163 7.74 6.30 -16.04
CA PRO A 163 7.99 6.16 -17.47
C PRO A 163 9.44 6.47 -17.85
N VAL A 164 10.03 5.64 -18.72
CA VAL A 164 11.42 5.80 -19.19
C VAL A 164 11.65 7.16 -19.85
N THR A 165 10.61 7.74 -20.45
CA THR A 165 10.63 9.09 -21.03
C THR A 165 10.91 10.20 -20.01
N VAL A 166 10.55 10.03 -18.75
CA VAL A 166 10.88 10.95 -17.66
C VAL A 166 12.27 10.64 -17.10
N LEU A 167 12.57 9.35 -16.92
CA LEU A 167 13.87 8.88 -16.41
C LEU A 167 15.06 9.36 -17.27
N SER A 168 14.90 9.39 -18.59
CA SER A 168 15.95 9.83 -19.52
C SER A 168 16.21 11.34 -19.48
N ARG A 169 15.27 12.13 -18.95
CA ARG A 169 15.35 13.59 -18.83
C ARG A 169 15.70 14.06 -17.41
N CYS A 170 15.99 13.14 -16.50
CA CYS A 170 16.33 13.46 -15.13
C CYS A 170 17.76 13.02 -14.81
N LEU A 171 18.48 13.82 -14.03
CA LEU A 171 19.71 13.36 -13.41
C LEU A 171 19.36 12.50 -12.18
N GLN A 172 19.71 11.22 -12.24
CA GLN A 172 19.29 10.24 -11.25
C GLN A 172 20.31 10.07 -10.12
N PHE A 173 19.83 10.07 -8.89
CA PHE A 173 20.60 9.83 -7.67
C PHE A 173 19.93 8.74 -6.84
N ASN A 174 20.63 7.62 -6.68
CA ASN A 174 20.17 6.54 -5.83
C ASN A 174 20.73 6.70 -4.40
N LEU A 175 19.83 6.90 -3.43
CA LEU A 175 20.15 6.99 -2.02
C LEU A 175 20.21 5.59 -1.42
N LYS A 176 21.32 5.29 -0.73
CA LYS A 176 21.54 3.97 -0.11
C LYS A 176 20.84 3.90 1.25
N GLN A 177 20.48 2.69 1.66
CA GLN A 177 20.08 2.45 3.05
C GLN A 177 21.27 2.71 3.98
N MET A 178 21.01 3.31 5.14
CA MET A 178 22.05 3.58 6.12
C MET A 178 22.40 2.31 6.89
N GLN A 179 23.70 2.13 7.14
CA GLN A 179 24.18 1.02 7.96
C GLN A 179 23.72 1.21 9.42
N PRO A 180 23.32 0.13 10.14
CA PRO A 180 22.87 0.24 11.53
C PRO A 180 23.89 0.92 12.45
N ALA A 181 25.18 0.71 12.24
CA ALA A 181 26.24 1.38 13.00
C ALA A 181 26.24 2.91 12.79
N ALA A 182 26.00 3.37 11.56
CA ALA A 182 25.92 4.80 11.25
C ALA A 182 24.67 5.46 11.86
N ILE A 183 23.54 4.73 11.89
CA ILE A 183 22.32 5.18 12.58
C ILE A 183 22.59 5.27 14.08
N SER A 184 23.08 4.21 14.70
CA SER A 184 23.38 4.16 16.14
C SER A 184 24.32 5.28 16.58
N GLY A 185 25.41 5.51 15.83
CA GLY A 185 26.35 6.60 16.09
C GLY A 185 25.77 8.01 15.84
N HIS A 186 24.70 8.14 15.04
CA HIS A 186 23.98 9.40 14.92
C HIS A 186 22.99 9.61 16.07
N LEU A 187 22.25 8.57 16.48
CA LEU A 187 21.33 8.63 17.62
C LEU A 187 22.07 8.97 18.91
N SER A 188 23.24 8.37 19.14
CA SER A 188 24.12 8.71 20.28
C SER A 188 24.46 10.19 20.31
N ARG A 189 24.94 10.76 19.21
CA ARG A 189 25.27 12.20 19.12
C ARG A 189 24.07 13.10 19.41
N ILE A 190 22.87 12.70 18.98
CA ILE A 190 21.63 13.44 19.26
C ILE A 190 21.34 13.39 20.76
N LEU A 191 21.37 12.21 21.37
CA LEU A 191 21.08 12.05 22.80
C LEU A 191 22.09 12.78 23.69
N ASP A 192 23.37 12.75 23.32
CA ASP A 192 24.42 13.54 23.99
C ASP A 192 24.09 15.04 23.97
N SER A 193 23.64 15.55 22.81
CA SER A 193 23.30 16.97 22.66
C SER A 193 21.98 17.38 23.33
N GLU A 194 21.03 16.46 23.46
CA GLU A 194 19.77 16.65 24.19
C GLU A 194 19.94 16.35 25.69
N ALA A 195 21.11 15.89 26.12
CA ALA A 195 21.43 15.47 27.49
C ALA A 195 20.49 14.38 28.03
N ILE A 196 20.16 13.38 27.19
CA ILE A 196 19.29 12.25 27.54
C ILE A 196 20.16 11.02 27.81
N PRO A 197 20.06 10.40 29.01
CA PRO A 197 20.79 9.17 29.33
C PRO A 197 20.35 7.99 28.45
N TYR A 198 21.30 7.19 27.98
CA TYR A 198 21.03 6.03 27.14
C TYR A 198 22.01 4.87 27.32
N GLU A 199 21.58 3.68 26.92
CA GLU A 199 22.42 2.48 26.82
C GLU A 199 22.79 2.17 25.35
N PRO A 200 24.04 1.79 25.04
CA PRO A 200 24.44 1.48 23.67
C PRO A 200 23.64 0.34 23.02
N GLY A 201 23.25 -0.67 23.81
CA GLY A 201 22.43 -1.78 23.34
C GLY A 201 21.05 -1.35 22.84
N ALA A 202 20.42 -0.39 23.53
CA ALA A 202 19.15 0.20 23.12
C ALA A 202 19.24 0.88 21.74
N LEU A 203 20.32 1.61 21.46
CA LEU A 203 20.52 2.26 20.17
C LEU A 203 20.71 1.26 19.02
N ASN A 204 21.39 0.15 19.30
CA ASN A 204 21.56 -0.92 18.32
C ASN A 204 20.21 -1.57 17.96
N LEU A 205 19.32 -1.76 18.94
CA LEU A 205 17.95 -2.25 18.70
C LEU A 205 17.17 -1.26 17.83
N LEU A 206 17.14 0.02 18.19
CA LEU A 206 16.45 1.06 17.40
C LEU A 206 16.98 1.14 15.97
N ALA A 207 18.31 1.08 15.79
CA ALA A 207 18.93 1.15 14.47
C ALA A 207 18.62 -0.06 13.59
N ARG A 208 18.55 -1.27 14.16
CA ARG A 208 18.13 -2.48 13.45
C ARG A 208 16.65 -2.40 13.06
N SER A 209 15.77 -2.01 13.99
CA SER A 209 14.34 -1.87 13.73
C SER A 209 13.99 -0.78 12.72
N ALA A 210 14.85 0.23 12.58
CA ALA A 210 14.68 1.28 11.58
C ALA A 210 14.98 0.86 10.13
N ALA A 211 15.50 -0.34 9.88
CA ALA A 211 15.74 -0.90 8.54
C ALA A 211 16.44 0.07 7.56
N GLY A 212 17.42 0.82 8.04
CA GLY A 212 18.20 1.77 7.24
C GLY A 212 17.55 3.14 7.00
N SER A 213 16.41 3.44 7.63
CA SER A 213 15.69 4.71 7.57
C SER A 213 15.99 5.60 8.79
N MET A 214 16.55 6.79 8.57
CA MET A 214 16.86 7.72 9.68
C MET A 214 15.58 8.33 10.25
N ARG A 215 14.58 8.56 9.40
CA ARG A 215 13.28 9.09 9.84
C ARG A 215 12.61 8.14 10.83
N ASP A 216 12.63 6.84 10.53
CA ASP A 216 12.01 5.83 11.39
C ASP A 216 12.87 5.63 12.64
N ALA A 217 14.20 5.62 12.53
CA ALA A 217 15.10 5.60 13.69
C ALA A 217 14.82 6.73 14.69
N LEU A 218 14.67 7.97 14.22
CA LEU A 218 14.35 9.12 15.07
C LEU A 218 12.93 9.04 15.64
N SER A 219 11.98 8.48 14.89
CA SER A 219 10.60 8.29 15.38
C SER A 219 10.53 7.23 16.48
N LEU A 220 11.28 6.12 16.32
CA LEU A 220 11.44 5.09 17.34
C LEU A 220 12.19 5.63 18.55
N LEU A 221 13.19 6.50 18.36
CA LEU A 221 13.90 7.15 19.45
C LEU A 221 12.98 8.07 20.27
N ASP A 222 12.16 8.90 19.61
CA ASP A 222 11.15 9.73 20.29
C ASP A 222 10.19 8.88 21.12
N GLN A 223 9.75 7.72 20.59
CA GLN A 223 8.91 6.78 21.32
C GLN A 223 9.64 6.18 22.52
N ALA A 224 10.91 5.78 22.36
CA ALA A 224 11.73 5.23 23.42
C ALA A 224 11.92 6.24 24.56
N ILE A 225 12.18 7.51 24.25
CA ILE A 225 12.30 8.58 25.24
C ILE A 225 10.98 8.79 26.00
N ALA A 226 9.85 8.76 25.29
CA ALA A 226 8.53 8.91 25.90
C ALA A 226 8.19 7.71 26.81
N HIS A 227 8.52 6.49 26.39
CA HIS A 227 8.29 5.27 27.16
C HIS A 227 9.19 5.18 28.39
N GLY A 228 10.48 5.48 28.23
CA GLY A 228 11.48 5.45 29.31
C GLY A 228 11.52 6.70 30.19
N SER A 229 10.47 7.53 30.17
CA SER A 229 10.33 8.73 31.00
C SER A 229 11.56 9.66 30.95
N GLY A 230 12.14 9.85 29.76
CA GLY A 230 13.34 10.67 29.57
C GLY A 230 14.67 9.92 29.65
N LYS A 231 14.66 8.59 29.61
CA LYS A 231 15.85 7.73 29.46
C LYS A 231 15.62 6.72 28.34
N VAL A 232 16.71 6.21 27.76
CA VAL A 232 16.66 5.19 26.70
C VAL A 232 17.44 3.95 27.16
N GLU A 233 16.74 3.07 27.87
CA GLU A 233 17.29 1.83 28.44
C GLU A 233 16.93 0.63 27.55
N GLU A 234 17.82 -0.38 27.47
CA GLU A 234 17.69 -1.49 26.53
C GLU A 234 16.44 -2.32 26.78
N GLY A 235 16.16 -2.66 28.05
CA GLY A 235 14.97 -3.45 28.41
C GLY A 235 13.67 -2.78 27.99
N GLN A 236 13.54 -1.47 28.26
CA GLN A 236 12.36 -0.69 27.88
C GLN A 236 12.20 -0.58 26.35
N VAL A 237 13.30 -0.42 25.62
CA VAL A 237 13.26 -0.39 24.16
C VAL A 237 12.87 -1.75 23.59
N ARG A 238 13.35 -2.84 24.18
CA ARG A 238 12.98 -4.21 23.81
C ARG A 238 11.48 -4.46 23.99
N ASP A 239 10.95 -4.06 25.15
CA ASP A 239 9.52 -4.14 25.46
C ASP A 239 8.68 -3.28 24.50
N MET A 240 9.12 -2.05 24.24
CA MET A 240 8.45 -1.11 23.33
C MET A 240 8.38 -1.64 21.89
N LEU A 241 9.50 -2.19 21.38
CA LEU A 241 9.56 -2.71 20.02
C LEU A 241 8.82 -4.04 19.87
N GLY A 242 8.41 -4.67 20.98
CA GLY A 242 7.87 -6.03 20.99
C GLY A 242 8.83 -7.03 20.37
N THR A 243 10.14 -6.73 20.37
CA THR A 243 11.16 -7.63 19.85
C THR A 243 11.16 -8.88 20.70
N VAL A 244 10.88 -10.01 20.07
CA VAL A 244 10.90 -11.32 20.72
C VAL A 244 12.28 -11.52 21.30
N ASP A 245 12.34 -11.79 22.61
CA ASP A 245 13.61 -12.13 23.23
C ASP A 245 14.18 -13.36 22.54
N LEU A 246 15.45 -13.28 22.13
CA LEU A 246 16.14 -14.42 21.51
C LEU A 246 16.10 -15.63 22.45
N ASP A 247 15.98 -15.44 23.76
CA ASP A 247 15.79 -16.51 24.75
C ASP A 247 14.57 -17.39 24.46
N TYR A 248 13.44 -16.82 24.00
CA TYR A 248 12.26 -17.60 23.59
C TYR A 248 12.56 -18.46 22.36
N LEU A 249 13.26 -17.89 21.38
CA LEU A 249 13.61 -18.60 20.14
C LEU A 249 14.66 -19.69 20.37
N PHE A 250 15.65 -19.43 21.24
CA PHE A 250 16.60 -20.44 21.67
C PHE A 250 15.90 -21.57 22.42
N SER A 251 14.99 -21.25 23.35
CA SER A 251 14.19 -22.25 24.07
C SER A 251 13.31 -23.08 23.12
N LEU A 252 12.74 -22.44 22.09
CA LEU A 252 11.97 -23.12 21.05
C LEU A 252 12.85 -24.08 20.25
N LEU A 253 14.04 -23.66 19.81
CA LEU A 253 14.98 -24.54 19.09
C LEU A 253 15.52 -25.68 19.97
N ASP A 254 15.78 -25.43 21.24
CA ASP A 254 16.20 -26.46 22.20
C ASP A 254 15.10 -27.51 22.43
N ALA A 255 13.85 -27.07 22.62
CA ALA A 255 12.70 -27.96 22.74
C ALA A 255 12.43 -28.76 21.44
N LEU A 256 12.64 -28.13 20.28
CA LEU A 256 12.55 -28.77 18.97
C LEU A 256 13.59 -29.90 18.82
N LEU A 257 14.84 -29.63 19.21
CA LEU A 257 15.91 -30.63 19.23
C LEU A 257 15.65 -31.75 20.23
N ALA A 258 15.07 -31.44 21.39
CA ALA A 258 14.65 -32.45 22.37
C ALA A 258 13.45 -33.29 21.90
N GLY A 259 12.70 -32.83 20.89
CA GLY A 259 11.45 -33.45 20.46
C GLY A 259 10.30 -33.23 21.46
N ASP A 260 10.40 -32.23 22.33
CA ASP A 260 9.43 -31.96 23.39
C ASP A 260 8.34 -30.98 22.92
N ALA A 261 7.24 -31.53 22.43
CA ALA A 261 6.08 -30.75 21.99
C ALA A 261 5.40 -29.98 23.13
N ALA A 262 5.48 -30.46 24.38
CA ALA A 262 4.85 -29.78 25.51
C ALA A 262 5.61 -28.49 25.84
N THR A 263 6.94 -28.54 25.86
CA THR A 263 7.76 -27.34 26.06
C THR A 263 7.63 -26.36 24.88
N LEU A 264 7.53 -26.84 23.65
CA LEU A 264 7.27 -25.98 22.47
C LEU A 264 5.96 -25.17 22.60
N LEU A 265 4.87 -25.83 23.00
CA LEU A 265 3.58 -25.16 23.22
C LEU A 265 3.63 -24.23 24.43
N GLY A 266 4.32 -24.61 25.51
CA GLY A 266 4.53 -23.74 26.67
C GLY A 266 5.26 -22.44 26.32
N VAL A 267 6.28 -22.50 25.45
CA VAL A 267 6.97 -21.31 24.93
C VAL A 267 6.00 -20.43 24.12
N ALA A 268 5.15 -21.02 23.28
CA ALA A 268 4.14 -20.26 22.53
C ALA A 268 3.12 -19.58 23.46
N ASP A 269 2.69 -20.26 24.53
CA ASP A 269 1.79 -19.72 25.55
C ASP A 269 2.41 -18.55 26.32
N ASP A 270 3.68 -18.68 26.72
CA ASP A 270 4.41 -17.61 27.40
C ASP A 270 4.56 -16.37 26.51
N MET A 271 4.83 -16.57 25.22
CA MET A 271 4.90 -15.50 24.24
C MET A 271 3.53 -14.81 24.05
N ALA A 272 2.44 -15.58 24.00
CA ALA A 272 1.08 -15.07 23.93
C ALA A 272 0.71 -14.26 25.17
N GLY A 273 1.07 -14.76 26.36
CA GLY A 273 0.84 -14.08 27.64
C GLY A 273 1.53 -12.71 27.74
N ARG A 274 2.64 -12.52 27.02
CA ARG A 274 3.35 -11.24 26.90
C ARG A 274 2.94 -10.40 25.70
N SER A 275 1.93 -10.83 24.93
CA SER A 275 1.44 -10.14 23.73
C SER A 275 2.52 -9.88 22.68
N LEU A 276 3.46 -10.81 22.52
CA LEU A 276 4.51 -10.73 21.51
C LEU A 276 3.93 -10.96 20.11
N SER A 277 4.51 -10.32 19.09
CA SER A 277 4.10 -10.50 17.70
C SER A 277 4.61 -11.84 17.15
N PHE A 278 3.69 -12.71 16.73
CA PHE A 278 4.04 -13.98 16.09
C PHE A 278 4.65 -13.80 14.68
N ASP A 279 4.28 -12.75 13.96
CA ASP A 279 4.96 -12.38 12.70
C ASP A 279 6.44 -12.07 12.95
N ALA A 280 6.72 -11.23 13.96
CA ALA A 280 8.08 -10.91 14.36
C ALA A 280 8.82 -12.14 14.88
N ALA A 281 8.16 -13.02 15.65
CA ALA A 281 8.74 -14.26 16.11
C ALA A 281 9.20 -15.17 14.97
N LEU A 282 8.35 -15.39 13.96
CA LEU A 282 8.70 -16.21 12.81
C LEU A 282 9.78 -15.57 11.94
N GLN A 283 9.77 -14.24 11.81
CA GLN A 283 10.84 -13.50 11.15
C GLN A 283 12.19 -13.69 11.86
N GLU A 284 12.22 -13.53 13.18
CA GLU A 284 13.43 -13.68 13.98
C GLU A 284 13.89 -15.15 14.02
N LEU A 285 12.95 -16.11 14.07
CA LEU A 285 13.28 -17.54 13.95
C LEU A 285 13.95 -17.85 12.61
N ALA A 286 13.42 -17.34 11.49
CA ALA A 286 14.03 -17.51 10.17
C ALA A 286 15.42 -16.84 10.10
N THR A 287 15.58 -15.68 10.74
CA THR A 287 16.87 -14.98 10.84
C THR A 287 17.88 -15.79 11.66
N LEU A 288 17.43 -16.38 12.77
CA LEU A 288 18.23 -17.23 13.65
C LEU A 288 18.69 -18.50 12.93
N LEU A 289 17.77 -19.18 12.23
CA LEU A 289 18.08 -20.35 11.41
C LEU A 289 19.08 -20.04 10.29
N THR A 290 18.98 -18.85 9.67
CA THR A 290 19.97 -18.37 8.69
C THR A 290 21.35 -18.24 9.33
N ARG A 291 21.44 -17.66 10.54
CA ARG A 291 22.71 -17.54 11.27
C ARG A 291 23.28 -18.89 11.67
N ILE A 292 22.43 -19.84 12.06
CA ILE A 292 22.84 -21.22 12.36
C ILE A 292 23.42 -21.89 11.11
N GLN A 293 22.78 -21.75 9.95
CA GLN A 293 23.30 -22.29 8.69
C GLN A 293 24.66 -21.68 8.32
N VAL A 294 24.80 -20.36 8.47
CA VAL A 294 26.08 -19.68 8.24
C VAL A 294 27.14 -20.18 9.22
N ALA A 295 26.79 -20.37 10.49
CA ALA A 295 27.70 -20.92 11.49
C ALA A 295 28.14 -22.35 11.17
N GLN A 296 27.29 -23.18 10.55
CA GLN A 296 27.64 -24.54 10.11
C GLN A 296 28.64 -24.54 8.95
N LEU A 297 28.48 -23.64 7.98
CA LEU A 297 29.28 -23.62 6.74
C LEU A 297 30.52 -22.70 6.82
N ALA A 298 30.41 -21.61 7.56
CA ALA A 298 31.44 -20.58 7.71
C ALA A 298 31.43 -19.99 9.14
N PRO A 299 31.90 -20.75 10.16
CA PRO A 299 31.95 -20.28 11.55
C PRO A 299 32.68 -18.95 11.74
N GLN A 300 33.69 -18.67 10.91
CA GLN A 300 34.48 -17.43 10.90
C GLN A 300 33.71 -16.20 10.43
N ALA A 301 32.56 -16.37 9.77
CA ALA A 301 31.70 -15.26 9.37
C ALA A 301 30.88 -14.70 10.54
N ILE A 302 30.77 -15.44 11.65
CA ILE A 302 30.11 -14.99 12.87
C ILE A 302 31.09 -14.16 13.69
N ALA A 303 30.80 -12.87 13.85
CA ALA A 303 31.64 -11.94 14.57
C ALA A 303 31.87 -12.38 16.03
N ASP A 304 33.10 -12.21 16.51
CA ASP A 304 33.53 -12.70 17.84
C ASP A 304 32.93 -11.91 19.01
N ASP A 305 32.45 -10.70 18.76
CA ASP A 305 31.85 -9.78 19.74
C ASP A 305 30.34 -9.99 19.96
N LEU A 306 29.72 -10.95 19.24
CA LEU A 306 28.31 -11.26 19.39
C LEU A 306 28.04 -12.00 20.72
N PRO A 307 27.15 -11.47 21.60
CA PRO A 307 26.82 -12.11 22.88
C PRO A 307 26.28 -13.53 22.74
N GLU A 308 25.47 -13.79 21.70
CA GLU A 308 24.83 -15.08 21.50
C GLU A 308 25.70 -16.09 20.74
N ARG A 309 26.95 -15.73 20.39
CA ARG A 309 27.84 -16.56 19.56
C ARG A 309 28.01 -17.97 20.10
N ALA A 310 28.19 -18.13 21.41
CA ALA A 310 28.37 -19.44 22.03
C ALA A 310 27.14 -20.35 21.83
N ARG A 311 25.94 -19.81 22.03
CA ARG A 311 24.67 -20.54 21.81
C ARG A 311 24.44 -20.87 20.33
N LEU A 312 24.77 -19.93 19.43
CA LEU A 312 24.67 -20.14 17.98
C LEU A 312 25.55 -21.30 17.52
N LEU A 313 26.81 -21.34 17.98
CA LEU A 313 27.77 -22.39 17.61
C LEU A 313 27.36 -23.75 18.19
N ASP A 314 26.82 -23.78 19.41
CA ASP A 314 26.29 -25.00 20.02
C ASP A 314 25.08 -25.57 19.25
N LEU A 315 24.11 -24.72 18.89
CA LEU A 315 22.97 -25.14 18.06
C LEU A 315 23.41 -25.58 16.66
N ALA A 316 24.36 -24.86 16.04
CA ALA A 316 24.91 -25.24 14.74
C ALA A 316 25.56 -26.63 14.77
N ALA A 317 26.18 -27.02 15.89
CA ALA A 317 26.77 -28.35 16.06
C ALA A 317 25.73 -29.45 16.31
N ARG A 318 24.59 -29.13 16.95
CA ARG A 318 23.54 -30.10 17.31
C ARG A 318 22.48 -30.31 16.22
N MET A 319 22.23 -29.31 15.37
CA MET A 319 21.22 -29.38 14.32
C MET A 319 21.79 -30.02 13.04
N ASP A 320 21.00 -30.88 12.42
CA ASP A 320 21.31 -31.40 11.08
C ASP A 320 21.21 -30.27 10.03
N PRO A 321 22.19 -30.11 9.11
CA PRO A 321 22.16 -29.04 8.11
C PRO A 321 20.97 -29.08 7.15
N GLU A 322 20.48 -30.27 6.78
CA GLU A 322 19.30 -30.40 5.91
C GLU A 322 18.04 -29.97 6.69
N PHE A 323 17.96 -30.34 7.96
CA PHE A 323 16.88 -29.89 8.82
C PHE A 323 16.88 -28.37 9.05
N VAL A 324 18.04 -27.71 9.18
CA VAL A 324 18.10 -26.24 9.29
C VAL A 324 17.47 -25.56 8.06
N GLN A 325 17.73 -26.08 6.85
CA GLN A 325 17.10 -25.59 5.62
C GLN A 325 15.58 -25.81 5.62
N LEU A 326 15.13 -27.01 5.99
CA LEU A 326 13.70 -27.32 6.08
C LEU A 326 12.99 -26.46 7.13
N ALA A 327 13.59 -26.30 8.31
CA ALA A 327 13.08 -25.46 9.37
C ALA A 327 12.97 -23.99 8.93
N TYR A 328 13.97 -23.49 8.21
CA TYR A 328 13.94 -22.13 7.65
C TYR A 328 12.77 -21.97 6.67
N GLN A 329 12.57 -22.94 5.76
CA GLN A 329 11.46 -22.90 4.82
C GLN A 329 10.10 -22.95 5.52
N ILE A 330 9.94 -23.81 6.54
CA ILE A 330 8.72 -23.91 7.34
C ILE A 330 8.44 -22.59 8.06
N ALA A 331 9.44 -21.94 8.65
CA ALA A 331 9.28 -20.64 9.32
C ALA A 331 8.85 -19.53 8.34
N VAL A 332 9.48 -19.46 7.16
CA VAL A 332 9.13 -18.46 6.13
C VAL A 332 7.73 -18.69 5.57
N HIS A 333 7.36 -19.94 5.26
CA HIS A 333 6.02 -20.28 4.80
C HIS A 333 4.97 -20.05 5.88
N GLY A 334 5.25 -20.46 7.12
CA GLY A 334 4.36 -20.23 8.26
C GLY A 334 4.08 -18.75 8.48
N ARG A 335 5.08 -17.88 8.27
CA ARG A 335 4.90 -16.43 8.31
C ARG A 335 3.97 -15.91 7.21
N GLN A 336 4.10 -16.42 5.99
CA GLN A 336 3.21 -16.06 4.88
C GLN A 336 1.78 -16.56 5.10
N GLU A 337 1.62 -17.74 5.70
CA GLU A 337 0.34 -18.36 6.04
C GLU A 337 -0.32 -17.75 7.28
N LEU A 338 0.42 -16.98 8.10
CA LEU A 338 -0.05 -16.44 9.38
C LEU A 338 -1.33 -15.62 9.22
N ALA A 339 -1.40 -14.76 8.21
CA ALA A 339 -2.57 -13.93 7.92
C ALA A 339 -3.80 -14.72 7.41
N LEU A 340 -3.62 -15.99 7.04
CA LEU A 340 -4.68 -16.89 6.59
C LEU A 340 -5.17 -17.82 7.71
N ALA A 341 -4.46 -17.87 8.84
CA ALA A 341 -4.83 -18.68 9.98
C ALA A 341 -6.07 -18.11 10.71
N PRO A 342 -6.79 -18.93 11.51
CA PRO A 342 -7.93 -18.46 12.30
C PRO A 342 -7.58 -17.28 13.22
N ASP A 343 -6.37 -17.31 13.77
CA ASP A 343 -5.74 -16.25 14.54
C ASP A 343 -4.20 -16.46 14.51
N ASP A 344 -3.45 -15.41 14.87
CA ASP A 344 -1.98 -15.42 14.81
C ASP A 344 -1.36 -16.51 15.72
N TYR A 345 -1.97 -16.77 16.87
CA TYR A 345 -1.49 -17.79 17.81
C TYR A 345 -1.65 -19.20 17.21
N ALA A 346 -2.82 -19.52 16.64
CA ALA A 346 -3.07 -20.78 15.97
C ALA A 346 -2.14 -21.00 14.77
N GLY A 347 -1.88 -19.94 13.97
CA GLY A 347 -0.93 -20.00 12.86
C GLY A 347 0.51 -20.26 13.31
N PHE A 348 0.94 -19.62 14.39
CA PHE A 348 2.25 -19.87 15.00
C PHE A 348 2.37 -21.29 15.54
N VAL A 349 1.40 -21.75 16.33
CA VAL A 349 1.37 -23.12 16.89
C VAL A 349 1.43 -24.16 15.78
N MET A 350 0.64 -24.01 14.71
CA MET A 350 0.69 -24.93 13.57
C MET A 350 2.05 -24.93 12.87
N THR A 351 2.72 -23.79 12.79
CA THR A 351 4.08 -23.69 12.24
C THR A 351 5.10 -24.43 13.12
N VAL A 352 5.02 -24.26 14.44
CA VAL A 352 5.90 -24.94 15.40
C VAL A 352 5.65 -26.45 15.43
N LEU A 353 4.40 -26.89 15.36
CA LEU A 353 4.06 -28.31 15.25
C LEU A 353 4.53 -28.91 13.92
N ARG A 354 4.51 -28.13 12.83
CA ARG A 354 5.09 -28.54 11.54
C ARG A 354 6.60 -28.71 11.67
N LEU A 355 7.31 -27.79 12.32
CA LEU A 355 8.75 -27.94 12.61
C LEU A 355 9.03 -29.23 13.39
N HIS A 356 8.23 -29.53 14.41
CA HIS A 356 8.37 -30.74 15.22
C HIS A 356 8.13 -32.02 14.41
N ALA A 357 7.05 -32.04 13.61
CA ALA A 357 6.67 -33.20 12.81
C ALA A 357 7.69 -33.57 11.72
N PHE A 358 8.41 -32.57 11.19
CA PHE A 358 9.43 -32.76 10.14
C PHE A 358 10.86 -32.80 10.70
N ARG A 359 11.05 -32.93 12.02
CA ARG A 359 12.41 -33.11 12.57
C ARG A 359 12.99 -34.46 12.13
N PRO A 360 14.31 -34.54 11.86
CA PRO A 360 14.96 -35.81 11.59
C PRO A 360 14.89 -36.66 12.87
N GLU A 361 14.27 -37.84 12.78
CA GLU A 361 14.39 -38.83 13.85
C GLU A 361 15.86 -39.24 13.95
N SER A 362 16.49 -38.92 15.09
CA SER A 362 17.80 -39.48 15.42
C SER A 362 17.66 -40.99 15.36
N GLY A 363 18.36 -41.62 14.41
CA GLY A 363 18.10 -43.01 14.01
C GLY A 363 18.01 -43.98 15.18
N ASP A 364 16.79 -44.40 15.49
CA ASP A 364 16.45 -45.75 15.92
C ASP A 364 14.96 -46.02 15.62
N ALA A 365 14.72 -47.12 14.89
CA ALA A 365 13.45 -47.66 14.45
C ALA A 365 12.70 -46.93 13.31
N MET A 366 13.09 -47.24 12.06
CA MET A 366 12.10 -47.29 10.98
C MET A 366 10.96 -48.23 11.37
N PRO A 367 9.68 -47.82 11.31
CA PRO A 367 8.60 -48.79 11.17
C PRO A 367 8.76 -49.40 9.78
N THR A 368 9.11 -50.68 9.74
CA THR A 368 9.03 -51.44 8.49
C THR A 368 7.61 -51.30 7.93
N PRO A 369 7.43 -51.02 6.64
CA PRO A 369 6.10 -51.05 6.06
C PRO A 369 5.59 -52.48 6.16
N ALA A 370 4.60 -52.70 7.03
CA ALA A 370 3.90 -53.96 7.11
C ALA A 370 3.31 -54.26 5.73
N ALA A 371 3.93 -55.21 5.03
CA ALA A 371 3.46 -55.74 3.77
C ALA A 371 2.08 -56.35 3.98
N ASN A 372 1.04 -55.55 3.74
CA ASN A 372 -0.33 -56.01 3.77
C ASN A 372 -0.54 -56.88 2.52
N LYS A 373 -0.34 -58.20 2.66
CA LYS A 373 -0.66 -59.17 1.62
C LYS A 373 -2.15 -59.09 1.33
N ALA A 374 -2.47 -58.52 0.17
CA ALA A 374 -3.77 -58.62 -0.45
C ALA A 374 -4.16 -60.09 -0.62
N SER A 375 -5.10 -60.56 0.19
CA SER A 375 -5.93 -61.72 -0.17
C SER A 375 -7.13 -61.19 -0.93
N ARG A 376 -7.11 -61.41 -2.25
CA ARG A 376 -8.24 -61.17 -3.14
C ARG A 376 -9.35 -62.19 -2.81
N THR A 377 -10.50 -61.70 -2.36
CA THR A 377 -11.78 -62.38 -2.55
C THR A 377 -12.81 -61.38 -3.05
N SER A 378 -13.43 -61.77 -4.15
CA SER A 378 -14.31 -61.02 -5.05
C SER A 378 -15.54 -60.40 -4.36
N PRO A 379 -16.07 -59.26 -4.86
CA PRO A 379 -17.26 -58.65 -4.31
C PRO A 379 -18.54 -59.27 -4.88
N GLN A 380 -19.45 -59.72 -4.00
CA GLN A 380 -20.86 -59.89 -4.33
C GLN A 380 -21.67 -58.77 -3.69
N ALA A 381 -22.53 -58.18 -4.51
CA ALA A 381 -23.37 -57.04 -4.22
C ALA A 381 -24.46 -57.33 -3.17
N ARG A 382 -24.72 -56.36 -2.28
CA ARG A 382 -26.07 -55.97 -1.86
C ARG A 382 -26.07 -54.57 -1.22
N ALA A 383 -27.08 -53.80 -1.58
CA ALA A 383 -27.32 -52.39 -1.24
C ALA A 383 -27.59 -52.15 0.25
N PRO A 384 -27.42 -50.91 0.77
CA PRO A 384 -27.96 -50.53 2.07
C PRO A 384 -29.34 -49.87 1.93
N GLU A 385 -30.31 -50.42 2.65
CA GLU A 385 -31.54 -49.75 3.07
C GLU A 385 -31.31 -49.05 4.43
N ALA A 386 -32.07 -47.99 4.65
CA ALA A 386 -31.99 -47.05 5.77
C ALA A 386 -32.32 -47.65 7.16
N VAL A 387 -32.01 -46.92 8.23
CA VAL A 387 -32.98 -46.32 9.18
C VAL A 387 -32.31 -45.96 10.52
N TYR A 388 -32.68 -44.76 10.97
CA TYR A 388 -32.40 -44.02 12.19
C TYR A 388 -33.02 -44.63 13.47
N ARG A 389 -32.36 -44.53 14.65
CA ARG A 389 -33.00 -44.11 15.94
C ARG A 389 -32.07 -43.95 17.17
N ALA A 390 -32.06 -42.71 17.66
CA ALA A 390 -32.40 -42.20 19.00
C ALA A 390 -31.76 -42.74 20.32
N GLU A 391 -31.03 -41.82 20.99
CA GLU A 391 -31.22 -41.21 22.33
C GLU A 391 -31.50 -42.05 23.60
N PRO A 392 -31.06 -41.60 24.80
CA PRO A 392 -31.96 -40.75 25.62
C PRO A 392 -31.31 -39.64 26.49
N ALA A 393 -32.21 -38.81 27.04
CA ALA A 393 -32.07 -37.52 27.72
C ALA A 393 -31.64 -37.53 29.21
N ALA A 394 -31.29 -36.35 29.76
CA ALA A 394 -32.06 -35.63 30.81
C ALA A 394 -31.23 -34.52 31.53
N LEU A 395 -31.86 -33.37 31.84
CA LEU A 395 -31.82 -32.70 33.16
C LEU A 395 -32.77 -31.48 33.21
N VAL A 396 -33.34 -31.24 34.41
CA VAL A 396 -34.43 -30.31 34.75
C VAL A 396 -33.97 -29.39 35.89
N ALA A 397 -34.34 -28.10 35.87
CA ALA A 397 -34.99 -27.35 36.99
C ALA A 397 -34.99 -25.80 36.80
N ALA A 398 -36.13 -25.17 37.10
CA ALA A 398 -36.44 -23.72 37.14
C ALA A 398 -36.48 -23.23 38.63
N PRO A 399 -36.98 -22.03 39.08
CA PRO A 399 -37.79 -20.97 38.40
C PRO A 399 -37.59 -19.48 38.87
N GLY A 400 -38.37 -18.53 38.30
CA GLY A 400 -38.73 -17.23 38.96
C GLY A 400 -39.30 -16.11 38.05
N GLU A 401 -40.59 -15.78 38.20
CA GLU A 401 -41.39 -14.74 37.47
C GLU A 401 -41.52 -13.37 38.19
N ARG A 402 -41.89 -12.30 37.44
CA ARG A 402 -42.86 -11.17 37.71
C ARG A 402 -42.40 -9.90 36.92
N GLN A 403 -43.19 -8.95 36.37
CA GLN A 403 -44.62 -8.61 36.24
C GLN A 403 -44.75 -7.42 35.24
N ALA A 404 -45.97 -7.03 34.86
CA ALA A 404 -46.35 -6.18 33.70
C ALA A 404 -46.82 -4.71 34.01
N ALA A 405 -46.68 -3.81 33.00
CA ALA A 405 -47.48 -2.61 32.60
C ALA A 405 -47.63 -1.38 33.57
N PRO A 406 -48.05 -0.14 33.18
CA PRO A 406 -48.74 0.33 31.94
C PRO A 406 -48.40 1.75 31.34
N ARG A 407 -49.22 2.13 30.34
CA ARG A 407 -49.43 3.30 29.43
C ARG A 407 -49.47 4.76 30.02
N ALA A 408 -49.06 5.79 29.24
CA ALA A 408 -49.91 6.89 28.70
C ALA A 408 -49.23 8.27 28.40
N ALA A 409 -49.73 8.92 27.32
CA ALA A 409 -49.91 10.37 27.04
C ALA A 409 -48.82 11.27 26.38
N VAL A 410 -49.27 11.98 25.33
CA VAL A 410 -48.68 13.11 24.55
C VAL A 410 -48.93 14.45 25.28
N PRO A 411 -48.27 15.61 24.99
CA PRO A 411 -48.52 16.44 23.78
C PRO A 411 -47.33 17.27 23.22
N THR A 412 -47.62 17.96 22.12
CA THR A 412 -46.91 18.90 21.22
C THR A 412 -46.24 20.12 21.84
N ASP A 413 -45.16 20.63 21.21
CA ASP A 413 -45.11 22.04 20.75
C ASP A 413 -44.02 22.33 19.68
N THR A 414 -44.31 23.37 18.90
CA THR A 414 -43.62 23.97 17.73
C THR A 414 -42.27 24.62 18.07
N PRO A 415 -41.35 24.84 17.11
CA PRO A 415 -41.13 26.25 16.69
C PRO A 415 -40.66 26.51 15.23
N VAL A 416 -41.23 27.58 14.67
CA VAL A 416 -40.66 28.74 13.95
C VAL A 416 -39.82 28.55 12.66
N ALA A 417 -40.25 29.30 11.63
CA ALA A 417 -39.64 29.50 10.32
C ALA A 417 -38.77 30.77 10.21
N ALA A 418 -37.83 30.76 9.24
CA ALA A 418 -37.35 31.82 8.32
C ALA A 418 -35.80 31.83 8.15
N PRO A 419 -35.24 32.39 7.06
CA PRO A 419 -35.49 32.07 5.64
C PRO A 419 -34.16 31.79 4.89
N ALA A 420 -34.17 30.89 3.91
CA ALA A 420 -33.05 30.74 2.98
C ALA A 420 -33.42 31.30 1.60
N VAL A 421 -32.65 32.32 1.24
CA VAL A 421 -32.59 33.13 0.03
C VAL A 421 -32.78 32.33 -1.27
N THR A 422 -33.66 32.83 -2.13
CA THR A 422 -33.76 32.46 -3.56
C THR A 422 -32.58 33.02 -4.35
N PRO A 423 -31.93 32.21 -5.21
CA PRO A 423 -31.25 32.74 -6.39
C PRO A 423 -32.17 32.60 -7.61
N ALA A 424 -32.18 33.69 -8.39
CA ALA A 424 -33.03 33.94 -9.53
C ALA A 424 -32.84 32.96 -10.69
N ALA A 425 -33.94 32.73 -11.39
CA ALA A 425 -34.01 32.05 -12.67
C ALA A 425 -33.40 32.89 -13.81
N ALA A 426 -32.76 32.21 -14.75
CA ALA A 426 -32.36 32.67 -16.08
C ALA A 426 -32.75 31.58 -17.11
N PRO A 427 -32.89 31.87 -18.41
CA PRO A 427 -34.15 31.73 -19.14
C PRO A 427 -34.36 30.37 -19.82
N ALA A 428 -35.64 30.03 -20.01
CA ALA A 428 -36.12 28.85 -20.73
C ALA A 428 -35.61 28.78 -22.17
N ALA A 429 -34.88 27.70 -22.48
CA ALA A 429 -34.64 27.25 -23.83
C ALA A 429 -35.92 26.59 -24.39
N ALA A 430 -36.20 26.81 -25.67
CA ALA A 430 -37.36 26.24 -26.36
C ALA A 430 -37.38 24.69 -26.26
N PRO A 431 -38.56 24.06 -26.07
CA PRO A 431 -38.65 22.61 -25.87
C PRO A 431 -38.21 21.86 -27.13
N ARG A 432 -37.27 20.92 -26.97
CA ARG A 432 -36.82 20.01 -28.03
C ARG A 432 -37.94 19.01 -28.38
N PRO A 433 -38.11 18.63 -29.66
CA PRO A 433 -39.12 17.65 -30.07
C PRO A 433 -38.84 16.27 -29.47
N LEU A 434 -39.90 15.57 -29.06
CA LEU A 434 -39.85 14.21 -28.53
C LEU A 434 -39.53 13.22 -29.66
N PRO A 435 -38.65 12.22 -29.45
CA PRO A 435 -38.50 11.13 -30.40
C PRO A 435 -39.82 10.35 -30.48
N THR A 436 -40.51 10.43 -31.62
CA THR A 436 -41.67 9.59 -31.92
C THR A 436 -41.16 8.23 -32.42
N ALA A 437 -41.27 7.23 -31.56
CA ALA A 437 -40.89 5.81 -31.69
C ALA A 437 -39.53 5.45 -31.05
N ALA A 438 -39.59 4.64 -29.98
CA ALA A 438 -38.45 4.05 -29.31
C ALA A 438 -37.82 2.97 -30.21
N GLY A 439 -36.78 3.35 -30.95
CA GLY A 439 -35.78 2.42 -31.44
C GLY A 439 -34.62 2.32 -30.45
N ASP A 440 -34.06 1.11 -30.28
CA ASP A 440 -32.93 0.84 -29.38
C ASP A 440 -31.75 1.82 -29.60
N ASP A 441 -31.57 2.31 -30.82
CA ASP A 441 -30.46 3.20 -31.23
C ASP A 441 -30.54 4.63 -30.68
N ASP A 442 -31.73 5.11 -30.27
CA ASP A 442 -31.90 6.49 -29.82
C ASP A 442 -31.44 6.71 -28.37
N TRP A 443 -31.56 5.70 -27.50
CA TRP A 443 -31.12 5.83 -26.11
C TRP A 443 -29.59 5.92 -25.98
N HIS A 444 -28.85 5.17 -26.81
CA HIS A 444 -27.38 5.23 -26.83
C HIS A 444 -26.86 6.60 -27.25
N ARG A 445 -27.57 7.30 -28.15
CA ARG A 445 -27.22 8.66 -28.62
C ARG A 445 -27.56 9.73 -27.59
N LEU A 446 -28.59 9.52 -26.78
CA LEU A 446 -29.02 10.46 -25.75
C LEU A 446 -28.10 10.47 -24.52
N LEU A 447 -27.51 9.34 -24.14
CA LEU A 447 -26.65 9.24 -22.94
C LEU A 447 -25.44 10.20 -22.91
N PRO A 448 -24.66 10.36 -24.00
CA PRO A 448 -23.57 11.35 -24.06
C PRO A 448 -24.05 12.79 -23.91
N GLU A 449 -25.25 13.12 -24.38
CA GLU A 449 -25.79 14.48 -24.33
C GLU A 449 -26.31 14.88 -22.94
N LEU A 450 -26.69 13.90 -22.11
CA LEU A 450 -27.21 14.10 -20.76
C LEU A 450 -26.13 14.47 -19.72
N LYS A 451 -24.83 14.45 -20.09
CA LYS A 451 -23.67 14.78 -19.23
C LYS A 451 -23.75 14.16 -17.82
N LEU A 452 -24.28 12.94 -17.72
CA LEU A 452 -24.45 12.22 -16.46
C LEU A 452 -23.10 11.82 -15.85
N SER A 453 -22.99 11.90 -14.52
CA SER A 453 -21.79 11.53 -13.76
C SER A 453 -22.09 10.54 -12.62
N GLY A 454 -21.10 9.67 -12.33
CA GLY A 454 -21.17 8.68 -11.24
C GLY A 454 -22.30 7.67 -11.39
N MET A 455 -22.95 7.33 -10.27
CA MET A 455 -24.02 6.32 -10.17
C MET A 455 -25.22 6.56 -11.11
N ALA A 456 -25.53 7.82 -11.45
CA ALA A 456 -26.63 8.13 -12.37
C ALA A 456 -26.30 7.72 -13.83
N ARG A 457 -25.00 7.74 -14.20
CA ARG A 457 -24.54 7.27 -15.51
C ARG A 457 -24.57 5.74 -15.58
N GLU A 458 -24.11 5.06 -14.54
CA GLU A 458 -24.18 3.59 -14.47
C GLU A 458 -25.63 3.10 -14.52
N LEU A 459 -26.52 3.72 -13.73
CA LEU A 459 -27.96 3.44 -13.81
C LEU A 459 -28.48 3.59 -15.25
N ALA A 460 -28.17 4.70 -15.92
CA ALA A 460 -28.67 4.97 -17.26
C ALA A 460 -28.08 4.04 -18.34
N GLN A 461 -26.84 3.56 -18.16
CA GLN A 461 -26.17 2.60 -19.05
C GLN A 461 -26.71 1.16 -18.93
N HIS A 462 -27.21 0.80 -17.75
CA HIS A 462 -27.86 -0.49 -17.48
C HIS A 462 -29.39 -0.44 -17.63
N CYS A 463 -29.95 0.72 -18.00
CA CYS A 463 -31.36 0.87 -18.30
C CYS A 463 -31.66 0.79 -19.80
N GLU A 464 -32.78 0.14 -20.12
CA GLU A 464 -33.37 0.09 -21.46
C GLU A 464 -34.54 1.09 -21.53
N LEU A 465 -34.59 1.90 -22.59
CA LEU A 465 -35.65 2.89 -22.79
C LEU A 465 -36.90 2.23 -23.39
N ARG A 466 -38.02 2.27 -22.67
CA ARG A 466 -39.29 1.66 -23.12
C ARG A 466 -40.19 2.65 -23.84
N THR A 467 -40.49 3.78 -23.20
CA THR A 467 -41.35 4.83 -23.77
C THR A 467 -40.95 6.20 -23.23
N VAL A 468 -41.09 7.22 -24.07
CA VAL A 468 -40.96 8.64 -23.69
C VAL A 468 -42.28 9.33 -24.01
N ASP A 469 -43.06 9.60 -22.98
CA ASP A 469 -44.30 10.35 -23.09
C ASP A 469 -44.06 11.83 -22.74
N ALA A 470 -45.06 12.68 -22.97
CA ALA A 470 -44.98 14.12 -22.71
C ALA A 470 -44.73 14.49 -21.22
N THR A 471 -44.95 13.55 -20.29
CA THR A 471 -44.83 13.77 -18.84
C THR A 471 -44.05 12.67 -18.09
N GLN A 472 -43.72 11.56 -18.76
CA GLN A 472 -43.15 10.38 -18.10
C GLN A 472 -42.15 9.65 -19.01
N VAL A 473 -41.03 9.20 -18.44
CA VAL A 473 -40.06 8.32 -19.09
C VAL A 473 -40.09 6.97 -18.38
N SER A 474 -40.35 5.90 -19.14
CA SER A 474 -40.32 4.53 -18.63
C SER A 474 -39.01 3.85 -19.00
N LEU A 475 -38.25 3.43 -17.99
CA LEU A 475 -36.99 2.71 -18.12
C LEU A 475 -37.14 1.30 -17.54
N ARG A 476 -36.48 0.33 -18.14
CA ARG A 476 -36.36 -1.03 -17.61
C ARG A 476 -34.96 -1.29 -17.09
N LEU A 477 -34.87 -1.99 -15.97
CA LEU A 477 -33.62 -2.39 -15.34
C LEU A 477 -33.67 -3.87 -15.02
N ALA A 478 -32.64 -4.61 -15.44
CA ALA A 478 -32.52 -6.02 -15.12
C ALA A 478 -32.43 -6.24 -13.59
N PRO A 479 -33.04 -7.31 -13.03
CA PRO A 479 -33.08 -7.54 -11.58
C PRO A 479 -31.70 -7.61 -10.90
N VAL A 480 -30.67 -8.03 -11.64
CA VAL A 480 -29.26 -8.12 -11.20
C VAL A 480 -28.70 -6.74 -10.80
N HIS A 481 -29.20 -5.67 -11.43
CA HIS A 481 -28.74 -4.30 -11.21
C HIS A 481 -29.64 -3.49 -10.26
N ARG A 482 -30.56 -4.15 -9.53
CA ARG A 482 -31.49 -3.50 -8.58
C ARG A 482 -30.79 -2.57 -7.57
N HIS A 483 -29.56 -2.90 -7.17
CA HIS A 483 -28.77 -2.09 -6.23
C HIS A 483 -28.44 -0.68 -6.76
N LEU A 484 -28.48 -0.47 -8.08
CA LEU A 484 -28.28 0.85 -8.71
C LEU A 484 -29.52 1.75 -8.59
N GLN A 485 -30.70 1.18 -8.29
CA GLN A 485 -31.97 1.89 -8.14
C GLN A 485 -32.05 2.63 -6.79
N MET A 486 -31.09 3.52 -6.53
CA MET A 486 -31.11 4.39 -5.36
C MET A 486 -31.81 5.71 -5.70
N LYS A 487 -32.63 6.22 -4.77
CA LYS A 487 -33.33 7.53 -4.90
C LYS A 487 -32.42 8.65 -5.44
N PRO A 488 -31.19 8.86 -4.91
CA PRO A 488 -30.30 9.91 -5.41
C PRO A 488 -29.85 9.74 -6.87
N ALA A 489 -29.75 8.51 -7.37
CA ALA A 489 -29.38 8.25 -8.76
C ALA A 489 -30.60 8.45 -9.69
N GLN A 490 -31.78 8.05 -9.25
CA GLN A 490 -33.05 8.29 -9.96
C GLN A 490 -33.37 9.78 -10.05
N ASP A 491 -33.20 10.53 -8.95
CA ASP A 491 -33.46 11.97 -8.90
C ASP A 491 -32.52 12.74 -9.83
N LYS A 492 -31.23 12.38 -9.86
CA LYS A 492 -30.25 12.95 -10.79
C LYS A 492 -30.54 12.63 -12.25
N LEU A 493 -30.95 11.39 -12.55
CA LEU A 493 -31.34 10.99 -13.90
C LEU A 493 -32.59 11.74 -14.36
N GLN A 494 -33.58 11.88 -13.47
CA GLN A 494 -34.80 12.65 -13.72
C GLN A 494 -34.51 14.12 -13.95
N GLN A 495 -33.62 14.71 -13.15
CA GLN A 495 -33.19 16.10 -13.30
C GLN A 495 -32.51 16.30 -14.67
N ALA A 496 -31.56 15.45 -15.04
CA ALA A 496 -30.85 15.56 -16.32
C ALA A 496 -31.79 15.41 -17.53
N LEU A 497 -32.76 14.48 -17.46
CA LEU A 497 -33.77 14.33 -18.52
C LEU A 497 -34.70 15.56 -18.59
N SER A 498 -35.11 16.10 -17.44
CA SER A 498 -35.97 17.29 -17.40
C SER A 498 -35.27 18.54 -17.93
N GLU A 499 -33.98 18.71 -17.60
CA GLU A 499 -33.12 19.77 -18.13
C GLU A 499 -32.91 19.63 -19.65
N HIS A 500 -32.69 18.41 -20.14
CA HIS A 500 -32.46 18.16 -21.56
C HIS A 500 -33.70 18.41 -22.43
N PHE A 501 -34.88 17.98 -21.98
CA PHE A 501 -36.15 18.16 -22.71
C PHE A 501 -36.85 19.49 -22.39
N GLY A 502 -36.34 20.27 -21.42
CA GLY A 502 -36.90 21.57 -21.02
C GLY A 502 -38.31 21.47 -20.42
N ARG A 503 -38.68 20.32 -19.84
CA ARG A 503 -40.00 20.03 -19.27
C ARG A 503 -39.87 19.11 -18.06
N PRO A 504 -40.76 19.19 -17.05
CA PRO A 504 -40.75 18.27 -15.92
C PRO A 504 -41.14 16.87 -16.38
N LEU A 505 -40.20 15.93 -16.33
CA LEU A 505 -40.43 14.51 -16.64
C LEU A 505 -40.31 13.69 -15.36
N VAL A 506 -41.16 12.68 -15.21
CA VAL A 506 -41.04 11.69 -14.11
C VAL A 506 -40.43 10.41 -14.65
N VAL A 507 -39.34 9.94 -14.03
CA VAL A 507 -38.67 8.69 -14.44
C VAL A 507 -39.22 7.52 -13.63
N ARG A 508 -39.81 6.55 -14.31
CA ARG A 508 -40.29 5.31 -13.70
C ARG A 508 -39.41 4.15 -14.15
N ILE A 509 -38.81 3.45 -13.19
CA ILE A 509 -37.91 2.31 -13.44
C ILE A 509 -38.65 1.03 -13.08
N GLU A 510 -38.90 0.16 -14.06
CA GLU A 510 -39.50 -1.15 -13.89
C GLU A 510 -38.41 -2.24 -13.86
N LEU A 511 -38.50 -3.13 -12.86
CA LEU A 511 -37.60 -4.29 -12.73
C LEU A 511 -38.18 -5.44 -13.55
N ALA A 512 -37.56 -5.72 -14.69
CA ALA A 512 -37.91 -6.82 -15.58
C ALA A 512 -36.66 -7.29 -16.32
N ASP A 513 -36.63 -8.57 -16.73
CA ASP A 513 -35.54 -9.06 -17.59
C ASP A 513 -35.51 -8.26 -18.90
N THR A 514 -34.32 -7.79 -19.26
CA THR A 514 -34.09 -6.99 -20.48
C THR A 514 -34.03 -7.91 -21.68
N GLU A 515 -34.99 -7.79 -22.60
CA GLU A 515 -35.05 -8.57 -23.85
C GLU A 515 -34.32 -7.86 -25.01
N GLY A 516 -33.84 -6.63 -24.80
CA GLY A 516 -33.21 -5.75 -25.81
C GLY A 516 -31.88 -5.10 -25.42
N ALA A 517 -31.34 -4.29 -26.34
CA ALA A 517 -29.93 -3.90 -26.39
C ALA A 517 -29.55 -2.77 -25.42
N THR A 518 -29.26 -3.11 -24.16
CA THR A 518 -28.73 -2.14 -23.18
C THR A 518 -27.41 -1.50 -23.68
N PRO A 519 -27.16 -0.22 -23.38
CA PRO A 519 -25.88 0.47 -23.66
C PRO A 519 -24.64 -0.26 -23.15
N ALA A 520 -24.73 -0.90 -21.99
CA ALA A 520 -23.68 -1.76 -21.50
C ALA A 520 -23.47 -3.00 -22.38
N ALA A 521 -24.55 -3.71 -22.77
CA ALA A 521 -24.45 -4.91 -23.60
C ALA A 521 -23.95 -4.62 -25.03
N ASN A 522 -24.38 -3.51 -25.64
CA ASN A 522 -23.88 -3.08 -26.95
C ASN A 522 -22.42 -2.61 -26.90
N ALA A 523 -22.03 -1.86 -25.85
CA ALA A 523 -20.64 -1.47 -25.66
C ALA A 523 -19.73 -2.69 -25.42
N GLN A 524 -20.25 -3.73 -24.77
CA GLN A 524 -19.56 -4.99 -24.55
C GLN A 524 -19.39 -5.79 -25.84
N ARG A 525 -20.46 -6.01 -26.61
CA ARG A 525 -20.38 -6.64 -27.95
C ARG A 525 -19.43 -5.92 -28.89
N ALA A 526 -19.47 -4.58 -28.91
CA ALA A 526 -18.57 -3.78 -29.74
C ALA A 526 -17.10 -3.85 -29.29
N ARG A 527 -16.84 -4.14 -28.00
CA ARG A 527 -15.48 -4.40 -27.49
C ARG A 527 -15.01 -5.80 -27.85
N GLU A 528 -15.88 -6.80 -27.70
CA GLU A 528 -15.61 -8.19 -28.09
C GLU A 528 -15.30 -8.28 -29.59
N GLU A 529 -16.09 -7.67 -30.46
CA GLU A 529 -15.81 -7.63 -31.92
C GLU A 529 -14.49 -6.93 -32.26
N ARG A 530 -14.10 -5.89 -31.52
CA ARG A 530 -12.79 -5.21 -31.73
C ARG A 530 -11.63 -6.08 -31.26
N GLN A 531 -11.83 -6.82 -30.17
CA GLN A 531 -10.83 -7.73 -29.64
C GLN A 531 -10.63 -8.92 -30.59
N GLU A 532 -11.71 -9.52 -31.08
CA GLU A 532 -11.64 -10.58 -32.10
C GLU A 532 -10.94 -10.11 -33.38
N LYS A 533 -11.25 -8.90 -33.87
CA LYS A 533 -10.54 -8.32 -35.02
C LYS A 533 -9.05 -8.08 -34.74
N ALA A 534 -8.69 -7.66 -33.53
CA ALA A 534 -7.30 -7.46 -33.14
C ALA A 534 -6.53 -8.78 -33.04
N VAL A 535 -7.15 -9.83 -32.48
CA VAL A 535 -6.56 -11.18 -32.44
C VAL A 535 -6.37 -11.72 -33.87
N ALA A 536 -7.41 -11.67 -34.70
CA ALA A 536 -7.34 -12.14 -36.08
C ALA A 536 -6.29 -11.37 -36.92
N ALA A 537 -6.13 -10.07 -36.69
CA ALA A 537 -5.10 -9.27 -37.37
C ALA A 537 -3.67 -9.68 -36.97
N ILE A 538 -3.46 -10.02 -35.69
CA ILE A 538 -2.14 -10.46 -35.18
C ILE A 538 -1.84 -11.90 -35.62
N GLU A 539 -2.83 -12.79 -35.66
CA GLU A 539 -2.67 -14.16 -36.18
C GLU A 539 -2.42 -14.21 -37.70
N GLN A 540 -2.90 -13.21 -38.44
CA GLN A 540 -2.70 -13.06 -39.87
C GLN A 540 -1.44 -12.25 -40.22
N ASP A 541 -0.74 -11.71 -39.23
CA ASP A 541 0.52 -11.01 -39.44
C ASP A 541 1.61 -12.00 -39.85
N GLY A 542 2.25 -11.73 -40.99
CA GLY A 542 3.29 -12.59 -41.56
C GLY A 542 4.48 -12.78 -40.63
N PHE A 543 4.84 -11.76 -39.86
CA PHE A 543 5.95 -11.85 -38.89
C PHE A 543 5.60 -12.77 -37.72
N VAL A 544 4.36 -12.71 -37.23
CA VAL A 544 3.90 -13.56 -36.11
C VAL A 544 3.86 -15.03 -36.54
N ARG A 545 3.39 -15.32 -37.76
CA ARG A 545 3.43 -16.68 -38.31
C ARG A 545 4.85 -17.21 -38.50
N GLU A 546 5.76 -16.39 -39.03
CA GLU A 546 7.17 -16.76 -39.18
C GLU A 546 7.81 -17.05 -37.81
N VAL A 547 7.47 -16.29 -36.76
CA VAL A 547 7.98 -16.52 -35.41
C VAL A 547 7.40 -17.79 -34.78
N ILE A 548 6.11 -18.07 -34.99
CA ILE A 548 5.48 -19.32 -34.54
C ILE A 548 6.11 -20.52 -35.25
N GLU A 549 6.28 -20.46 -36.58
CA GLU A 549 6.87 -21.55 -37.36
C GLU A 549 8.35 -21.78 -37.07
N MET A 550 9.12 -20.72 -36.83
CA MET A 550 10.58 -20.81 -36.66
C MET A 550 11.00 -21.10 -35.21
N PHE A 551 10.17 -20.76 -34.22
CA PHE A 551 10.52 -20.87 -32.80
C PHE A 551 9.52 -21.66 -31.95
N ASP A 552 8.49 -22.27 -32.54
CA ASP A 552 7.43 -23.01 -31.82
C ASP A 552 6.74 -22.13 -30.74
N ALA A 553 6.62 -20.84 -31.05
CA ALA A 553 6.12 -19.82 -30.13
C ALA A 553 4.59 -19.90 -29.97
N GLN A 554 4.08 -19.60 -28.77
CA GLN A 554 2.64 -19.56 -28.50
C GLN A 554 2.14 -18.11 -28.38
N LEU A 555 1.07 -17.78 -29.09
CA LEU A 555 0.42 -16.48 -28.98
C LEU A 555 -0.47 -16.45 -27.72
N ILE A 556 -0.23 -15.47 -26.84
CA ILE A 556 -1.05 -15.26 -25.65
C ILE A 556 -2.16 -14.28 -26.01
N GLU A 557 -3.31 -14.80 -26.45
CA GLU A 557 -4.47 -14.01 -26.91
C GLU A 557 -4.97 -13.00 -25.87
N SER A 558 -4.86 -13.33 -24.58
CA SER A 558 -5.27 -12.46 -23.47
C SER A 558 -4.41 -11.21 -23.29
N SER A 559 -3.26 -11.14 -23.96
CA SER A 559 -2.36 -9.98 -23.94
C SER A 559 -2.64 -8.96 -25.05
N ILE A 560 -3.49 -9.30 -26.02
CA ILE A 560 -3.79 -8.47 -27.19
C ILE A 560 -4.78 -7.37 -26.81
N LYS A 561 -4.35 -6.11 -26.94
CA LYS A 561 -5.19 -4.94 -26.68
C LYS A 561 -5.63 -4.30 -28.00
N PRO A 562 -6.95 -4.16 -28.25
CA PRO A 562 -7.43 -3.43 -29.42
C PRO A 562 -7.07 -1.94 -29.29
N ILE A 563 -6.57 -1.36 -30.39
CA ILE A 563 -6.17 0.06 -30.50
C ILE A 563 -7.39 0.95 -30.70
#